data_AF-A0A7C4XE58-F1
#
_entry.id   AF-A0A7C4XE58-F1
#
_cell.length_a   1.000
_cell.length_b   1.000
_cell.length_c   1.000
_cell.angle_alpha   90.00
_cell.angle_beta   90.00
_cell.angle_gamma   90.00
#
_symmetry.space_group_name_H-M   'P 1'
#
loop_
_entity.id
_entity.type
_entity.pdbx_description
1 polymer ?
#
loop_
_entity_poly.entity_id
_entity_poly.type
_entity_poly.pdbx_seq_one_letter_code
_entity_poly.pdbx_strand_id
1 'polypeptide(L)'
;MNRERLVRILSEGLWIALDAVVMGTFVAVAHFADYNPLVPLSVGETVIGVPLITGMVLGLLLHKDEPQSVALKGFLACAGAIVLIVLTVYLPVLGGIVTSLGDLGTTDSARIGALFTSLFVLPIHLLGTMIGRGLAELFPLAVVPRVE
;
A
#
# COMPACT_ATOMS: atom_id res chain seq x y z
N MET A 1 -23.26 19.28 -1.33
CA MET A 1 -21.93 18.99 -0.74
C MET A 1 -21.00 20.13 -1.10
N ASN A 2 -20.30 20.74 -0.13
CA ASN A 2 -19.43 21.90 -0.38
C ASN A 2 -18.19 21.49 -1.23
N ARG A 3 -17.75 22.34 -2.16
CA ARG A 3 -16.65 22.05 -3.10
C ARG A 3 -15.35 21.68 -2.37
N GLU A 4 -15.02 22.40 -1.30
CA GLU A 4 -13.83 22.14 -0.48
C GLU A 4 -13.86 20.75 0.17
N ARG A 5 -15.04 20.32 0.63
CA ARG A 5 -15.23 18.99 1.23
C ARG A 5 -15.06 17.89 0.19
N LEU A 6 -15.58 18.10 -1.02
CA LEU A 6 -15.39 17.14 -2.12
C LEU A 6 -13.92 17.04 -2.52
N VAL A 7 -13.23 18.17 -2.71
CA VAL A 7 -11.79 18.19 -3.07
C VAL A 7 -10.97 17.45 -2.03
N ARG A 8 -11.25 17.68 -0.74
CA ARG A 8 -10.56 16.99 0.35
C ARG A 8 -10.75 15.47 0.28
N ILE A 9 -12.01 15.00 0.17
CA ILE A 9 -12.32 13.57 0.07
C ILE A 9 -11.64 12.93 -1.14
N LEU A 10 -11.66 13.61 -2.30
CA LEU A 10 -11.02 13.10 -3.51
C LEU A 10 -9.49 13.03 -3.36
N SER A 11 -8.87 14.05 -2.75
CA SER A 11 -7.43 14.04 -2.50
C SER A 11 -7.01 12.94 -1.52
N GLU A 12 -7.76 12.76 -0.44
CA GLU A 12 -7.52 11.69 0.53
C GLU A 12 -7.71 10.31 -0.11
N GLY A 13 -8.78 10.12 -0.87
CA GLY A 13 -9.04 8.90 -1.62
C GLY A 13 -7.94 8.59 -2.63
N LEU A 14 -7.40 9.60 -3.31
CA LEU A 14 -6.27 9.45 -4.22
C LEU A 14 -5.01 8.99 -3.46
N TRP A 15 -4.69 9.59 -2.32
CA TRP A 15 -3.53 9.17 -1.52
C TRP A 15 -3.66 7.73 -1.03
N ILE A 16 -4.84 7.33 -0.56
CA ILE A 16 -5.12 5.95 -0.14
C ILE A 16 -4.97 4.99 -1.33
N ALA A 17 -5.47 5.35 -2.50
CA ALA A 17 -5.35 4.52 -3.69
C ALA A 17 -3.90 4.39 -4.18
N LEU A 18 -3.14 5.49 -4.18
CA LEU A 18 -1.72 5.48 -4.56
C LEU A 18 -0.90 4.64 -3.58
N ASP A 19 -1.16 4.78 -2.29
CA ASP A 19 -0.52 3.98 -1.25
C ASP A 19 -0.78 2.47 -1.45
N ALA A 20 -2.05 2.11 -1.70
CA ALA A 20 -2.44 0.74 -2.01
C ALA A 20 -1.72 0.20 -3.26
N VAL A 21 -1.60 1.00 -4.32
CA VAL A 21 -0.91 0.63 -5.56
C VAL A 21 0.57 0.40 -5.31
N VAL A 22 1.26 1.34 -4.66
CA VAL A 22 2.69 1.20 -4.36
C VAL A 22 2.92 -0.06 -3.54
N MET A 23 2.18 -0.24 -2.46
CA MET A 23 2.34 -1.39 -1.57
C MET A 23 2.02 -2.71 -2.27
N GLY A 24 0.89 -2.78 -2.98
CA GLY A 24 0.47 -3.99 -3.69
C GLY A 24 1.45 -4.39 -4.80
N THR A 25 1.90 -3.42 -5.60
CA THR A 25 2.86 -3.67 -6.69
C THR A 25 4.20 -4.15 -6.15
N PHE A 26 4.79 -3.45 -5.18
CA PHE A 26 6.12 -3.81 -4.67
C PHE A 26 6.10 -5.18 -3.95
N VAL A 27 5.09 -5.46 -3.12
CA VAL A 27 4.99 -6.75 -2.43
C VAL A 27 4.75 -7.90 -3.42
N ALA A 28 3.90 -7.71 -4.43
CA ALA A 28 3.69 -8.73 -5.45
C ALA A 28 4.97 -8.98 -6.25
N VAL A 29 5.59 -7.93 -6.77
CA VAL A 29 6.81 -8.01 -7.59
C VAL A 29 7.99 -8.64 -6.83
N ALA A 30 8.11 -8.40 -5.51
CA ALA A 30 9.17 -9.02 -4.71
C ALA A 30 9.14 -10.55 -4.73
N HIS A 31 7.96 -11.15 -4.90
CA HIS A 31 7.78 -12.61 -4.96
C HIS A 31 7.90 -13.17 -6.38
N PHE A 32 7.81 -12.31 -7.39
CA PHE A 32 7.89 -12.70 -8.79
C PHE A 32 9.11 -12.06 -9.42
N ALA A 33 10.26 -12.71 -9.25
CA ALA A 33 11.55 -12.22 -9.72
C ALA A 33 11.56 -11.85 -11.22
N ASP A 34 10.80 -12.57 -12.04
CA ASP A 34 10.66 -12.32 -13.49
C ASP A 34 9.92 -11.01 -13.81
N TYR A 35 9.16 -10.47 -12.86
CA TYR A 35 8.42 -9.21 -12.99
C TYR A 35 9.10 -8.02 -12.32
N ASN A 36 10.31 -8.19 -11.77
CA ASN A 36 11.02 -7.13 -11.04
C ASN A 36 11.63 -6.08 -11.99
N PRO A 37 11.02 -4.89 -12.15
CA PRO A 37 11.48 -3.95 -13.15
C PRO A 37 12.53 -2.97 -12.61
N LEU A 38 12.74 -2.85 -11.28
CA LEU A 38 13.35 -1.62 -10.74
C LEU A 38 14.33 -1.73 -9.58
N VAL A 39 14.35 -2.73 -8.68
CA VAL A 39 15.39 -2.81 -7.63
C VAL A 39 15.55 -4.25 -7.12
N PRO A 40 16.77 -4.78 -6.94
CA PRO A 40 16.99 -6.04 -6.21
C PRO A 40 16.83 -5.82 -4.71
N LEU A 41 15.61 -5.55 -4.24
CA LEU A 41 15.27 -5.64 -2.82
C LEU A 41 14.96 -7.08 -2.47
N SER A 42 15.42 -7.54 -1.31
CA SER A 42 14.99 -8.83 -0.79
C SER A 42 13.48 -8.80 -0.46
N VAL A 43 12.85 -9.97 -0.47
CA VAL A 43 11.43 -10.11 -0.08
C VAL A 43 11.19 -9.53 1.31
N GLY A 44 12.09 -9.78 2.26
CA GLY A 44 11.98 -9.27 3.63
C GLY A 44 12.04 -7.74 3.71
N GLU A 45 12.98 -7.12 3.00
CA GLU A 45 13.08 -5.65 2.93
C GLU A 45 11.85 -5.02 2.29
N THR A 46 11.27 -5.68 1.28
CA THR A 46 10.09 -5.15 0.60
C THR A 46 8.84 -5.28 1.47
N VAL A 47 8.62 -6.44 2.09
CA VAL A 47 7.44 -6.72 2.92
C VAL A 47 7.44 -5.91 4.22
N ILE A 48 8.61 -5.53 4.74
CA ILE A 48 8.71 -4.70 5.95
C ILE A 48 8.83 -3.22 5.58
N GLY A 49 9.80 -2.89 4.73
CA GLY A 49 10.17 -1.52 4.42
C GLY A 49 9.10 -0.76 3.66
N VAL A 50 8.51 -1.35 2.62
CA VAL A 50 7.52 -0.64 1.80
C VAL A 50 6.27 -0.32 2.62
N PRO A 51 5.58 -1.28 3.29
CA PRO A 51 4.38 -0.97 4.07
C PRO A 51 4.65 0.04 5.18
N LEU A 52 5.80 -0.05 5.85
CA LEU A 52 6.17 0.87 6.91
C LEU A 52 6.36 2.29 6.39
N ILE A 53 7.14 2.46 5.32
CA ILE A 53 7.46 3.77 4.74
C ILE A 53 6.21 4.40 4.13
N THR A 54 5.44 3.65 3.33
CA THR A 54 4.24 4.19 2.68
C THR A 54 3.18 4.54 3.74
N GLY A 55 3.04 3.71 4.78
CA GLY A 55 2.25 4.03 5.96
C GLY A 55 2.69 5.33 6.63
N MET A 56 3.99 5.50 6.91
CA MET A 56 4.51 6.75 7.48
C MET A 56 4.17 7.97 6.62
N VAL A 57 4.33 7.87 5.30
CA VAL A 57 3.98 8.95 4.37
C VAL A 57 2.48 9.25 4.42
N LEU A 58 1.63 8.22 4.40
CA LEU A 58 0.18 8.39 4.49
C LEU A 58 -0.23 9.06 5.83
N GLY A 59 0.38 8.64 6.94
CA GLY A 59 0.17 9.23 8.26
C GLY A 59 0.57 10.71 8.33
N LEU A 60 1.67 11.09 7.68
CA LEU A 60 2.09 12.49 7.56
C LEU A 60 1.09 13.31 6.74
N LEU A 61 0.57 12.76 5.64
CA LEU A 61 -0.40 13.44 4.78
C LEU A 61 -1.77 13.63 5.46
N LEU A 62 -2.17 12.69 6.31
CA LEU A 62 -3.46 12.68 7.01
C LEU A 62 -3.38 13.25 8.43
N HIS A 63 -2.31 13.98 8.80
CA HIS A 63 -2.07 14.47 10.16
C HIS A 63 -3.19 15.35 10.75
N LYS A 64 -3.99 15.98 9.89
CA LYS A 64 -5.12 16.84 10.31
C LYS A 64 -6.35 16.05 10.73
N ASP A 65 -6.37 14.75 10.47
CA ASP A 65 -7.48 13.88 10.84
C ASP A 65 -7.31 13.32 12.25
N GLU A 66 -8.46 12.94 12.83
CA GLU A 66 -8.48 12.22 14.10
C GLU A 66 -7.72 10.89 14.01
N PRO A 67 -7.04 10.44 15.08
CA PRO A 67 -6.26 9.21 15.06
C PRO A 67 -7.04 7.99 14.55
N GLN A 68 -8.32 7.88 14.94
CA GLN A 68 -9.21 6.81 14.53
C GLN A 68 -9.49 6.84 13.02
N SER A 69 -9.65 8.03 12.44
CA SER A 69 -9.87 8.21 11.00
C SER A 69 -8.61 7.88 10.22
N VAL A 70 -7.44 8.28 10.71
CA VAL A 70 -6.14 7.94 10.10
C VAL A 70 -5.92 6.43 10.09
N ALA A 71 -6.16 5.76 11.22
CA ALA A 71 -6.05 4.30 11.31
C ALA A 71 -7.01 3.58 10.34
N LEU A 72 -8.26 4.06 10.22
CA LEU A 72 -9.22 3.53 9.26
C LEU A 72 -8.76 3.71 7.81
N LYS A 73 -8.20 4.89 7.46
CA LYS A 73 -7.69 5.16 6.11
C LYS A 73 -6.47 4.29 5.77
N GLY A 74 -5.56 4.09 6.73
CA GLY A 74 -4.45 3.13 6.58
C GLY A 74 -4.93 1.69 6.42
N PHE A 75 -5.99 1.30 7.14
CA PHE A 75 -6.63 -0.01 6.95
C PHE A 75 -7.19 -0.16 5.53
N LEU A 76 -7.88 0.86 5.01
CA LEU A 76 -8.43 0.85 3.66
C LEU A 76 -7.34 0.76 2.59
N ALA A 77 -6.23 1.48 2.77
CA ALA A 77 -5.07 1.40 1.87
C ALA A 77 -4.50 -0.03 1.85
N CYS A 78 -4.34 -0.64 3.02
CA CYS A 78 -3.88 -2.02 3.13
C CYS A 78 -4.85 -3.03 2.50
N ALA A 79 -6.16 -2.88 2.73
CA ALA A 79 -7.16 -3.74 2.11
C ALA A 79 -7.09 -3.64 0.58
N GLY A 80 -6.92 -2.43 0.05
CA GLY A 80 -6.69 -2.19 -1.38
C GLY A 80 -5.44 -2.88 -1.89
N ALA A 81 -4.32 -2.79 -1.16
CA ALA A 81 -3.07 -3.46 -1.54
C ALA A 81 -3.20 -4.98 -1.57
N ILE A 82 -3.86 -5.58 -0.56
CA ILE A 82 -4.11 -7.03 -0.53
C ILE A 82 -4.96 -7.44 -1.72
N VAL A 83 -6.02 -6.69 -2.06
CA VAL A 83 -6.83 -6.94 -3.26
C VAL A 83 -5.96 -6.89 -4.51
N LEU A 84 -5.07 -5.90 -4.65
CA LEU A 84 -4.16 -5.80 -5.79
C LEU A 84 -3.17 -6.97 -5.86
N ILE A 85 -2.65 -7.45 -4.73
CA ILE A 85 -1.78 -8.63 -4.68
C ILE A 85 -2.56 -9.87 -5.15
N VAL A 86 -3.76 -10.09 -4.62
CA VAL A 86 -4.63 -11.20 -5.03
C VAL A 86 -4.95 -11.10 -6.52
N LEU A 87 -5.35 -9.93 -7.01
CA LEU A 87 -5.60 -9.73 -8.44
C LEU A 87 -4.33 -10.01 -9.25
N THR A 88 -3.15 -9.57 -8.83
CA THR A 88 -1.90 -9.86 -9.55
C THR A 88 -1.67 -11.36 -9.73
N VAL A 89 -2.03 -12.18 -8.74
CA VAL A 89 -1.92 -13.64 -8.79
C VAL A 89 -2.98 -14.27 -9.70
N TYR A 90 -4.24 -13.82 -9.61
CA TYR A 90 -5.37 -14.52 -10.22
C TYR A 90 -5.90 -13.89 -11.52
N LEU A 91 -5.62 -12.61 -11.79
CA LEU A 91 -6.13 -11.87 -12.94
C LEU A 91 -5.74 -12.51 -14.29
N PRO A 92 -4.54 -13.06 -14.50
CA PRO A 92 -4.23 -13.76 -15.75
C PRO A 92 -5.14 -14.96 -16.03
N VAL A 93 -5.53 -15.71 -14.99
CA VAL A 93 -6.46 -16.84 -15.11
C VAL A 93 -7.88 -16.32 -15.37
N LEU A 94 -8.31 -15.33 -14.60
CA LEU A 94 -9.65 -14.73 -14.74
C LEU A 94 -9.85 -14.03 -16.09
N GLY A 95 -8.78 -13.46 -16.64
CA GLY A 95 -8.76 -12.82 -17.97
C GLY A 95 -8.60 -13.81 -19.12
N GLY A 96 -8.45 -15.11 -18.85
CA GLY A 96 -8.25 -16.14 -19.88
C GLY A 96 -6.90 -16.07 -20.59
N ILE A 97 -5.91 -15.35 -20.03
CA ILE A 97 -4.55 -15.27 -20.57
C ILE A 97 -3.84 -16.62 -20.40
N VAL A 98 -4.13 -17.30 -19.29
CA VAL A 98 -3.63 -18.65 -18.98
C VAL A 98 -4.77 -19.57 -18.57
N THR A 99 -4.63 -20.87 -18.85
CA THR A 99 -5.66 -21.88 -18.56
C THR A 99 -5.64 -22.34 -17.10
N SER A 100 -4.51 -22.23 -16.42
CA SER A 100 -4.33 -22.57 -15.02
C SER A 100 -3.23 -21.71 -14.38
N LEU A 101 -3.19 -21.67 -13.04
CA LEU A 101 -2.07 -21.01 -12.33
C LEU A 101 -0.72 -21.68 -12.65
N GLY A 102 -0.70 -22.99 -12.91
CA GLY A 102 0.52 -23.72 -13.28
C GLY A 102 1.21 -23.16 -14.53
N ASP A 103 0.43 -22.58 -15.44
CA ASP A 103 0.92 -22.05 -16.72
C ASP A 103 1.60 -20.69 -16.59
N LEU A 104 1.56 -20.05 -15.41
CA LEU A 104 2.19 -18.74 -15.16
C LEU A 104 3.72 -18.80 -15.08
N GLY A 105 4.33 -19.99 -15.12
CA GLY A 105 5.78 -20.18 -14.96
C GLY A 105 6.32 -19.86 -13.56
N THR A 106 5.50 -19.24 -12.70
CA THR A 106 5.82 -18.93 -11.32
C THR A 106 5.65 -20.18 -10.45
N THR A 107 6.56 -20.37 -9.49
CA THR A 107 6.46 -21.51 -8.57
C THR A 107 5.24 -21.36 -7.66
N ASP A 108 4.61 -22.48 -7.27
CA ASP A 108 3.54 -22.47 -6.25
C ASP A 108 4.00 -21.79 -4.95
N SER A 109 5.28 -21.96 -4.61
CA SER A 109 5.92 -21.33 -3.47
C SER A 109 5.92 -19.80 -3.55
N ALA A 110 6.16 -19.21 -4.73
CA ALA A 110 6.12 -17.76 -4.92
C ALA A 110 4.70 -17.20 -4.72
N ARG A 111 3.69 -17.88 -5.26
CA ARG A 111 2.28 -17.48 -5.11
C ARG A 111 1.81 -17.53 -3.66
N ILE A 112 2.09 -18.65 -2.97
CA ILE A 112 1.76 -18.81 -1.55
C ILE A 112 2.52 -17.78 -0.71
N GLY A 113 3.80 -17.54 -1.03
CA GLY A 113 4.62 -16.53 -0.38
C GLY A 113 4.02 -15.13 -0.49
N ALA A 114 3.61 -14.71 -1.69
CA ALA A 114 2.97 -13.40 -1.91
C ALA A 114 1.68 -13.24 -1.09
N LEU A 115 0.81 -14.27 -1.09
CA LEU A 115 -0.43 -14.24 -0.33
C LEU A 115 -0.19 -14.23 1.19
N PHE A 116 0.74 -15.06 1.67
CA PHE A 116 1.03 -15.16 3.10
C PHE A 116 1.70 -13.88 3.63
N THR A 117 2.68 -13.35 2.91
CA THR A 117 3.36 -12.09 3.30
C THR A 117 2.42 -10.89 3.23
N SER A 118 1.41 -10.89 2.37
CA SER A 118 0.39 -9.83 2.32
C SER A 118 -0.36 -9.66 3.64
N LEU A 119 -0.45 -10.70 4.48
CA LEU A 119 -1.08 -10.62 5.80
C LEU A 119 -0.27 -9.77 6.79
N PHE A 120 1.05 -9.71 6.62
CA PHE A 120 1.95 -8.90 7.46
C PHE A 120 1.98 -7.43 7.05
N VAL A 121 1.52 -7.13 5.84
CA VAL A 121 1.41 -5.75 5.34
C VAL A 121 0.50 -4.93 6.26
N LEU A 122 -0.62 -5.49 6.72
CA LEU A 122 -1.60 -4.80 7.55
C LEU A 122 -1.02 -4.25 8.87
N PRO A 123 -0.47 -5.08 9.78
CA PRO A 123 0.06 -4.58 11.04
C PRO A 123 1.24 -3.62 10.85
N ILE A 124 2.11 -3.87 9.86
CA ILE A 124 3.27 -3.02 9.58
C ILE A 124 2.85 -1.65 9.02
N HIS A 125 1.90 -1.65 8.09
CA HIS A 125 1.40 -0.43 7.47
C HIS A 125 0.64 0.44 8.48
N LEU A 126 -0.20 -0.16 9.33
CA LEU A 126 -0.90 0.56 10.38
C LEU A 126 0.09 1.17 11.39
N LEU A 127 1.12 0.42 11.78
CA LEU A 127 2.20 0.95 12.62
C LEU A 127 2.88 2.15 11.95
N GLY A 128 3.27 2.03 10.69
CA GLY A 128 3.85 3.14 9.92
C GLY A 128 2.95 4.35 9.88
N THR A 129 1.65 4.16 9.61
CA THR A 129 0.64 5.23 9.58
C THR A 129 0.55 5.97 10.90
N MET A 130 0.54 5.25 12.03
CA MET A 130 0.50 5.87 13.35
C MET A 130 1.80 6.59 13.69
N ILE A 131 2.96 6.03 13.31
CA ILE A 131 4.26 6.69 13.45
C ILE A 131 4.28 8.00 12.65
N GLY A 132 3.89 7.97 11.38
CA GLY A 132 3.84 9.15 10.51
C GLY A 132 2.97 10.26 11.07
N ARG A 133 1.77 9.90 11.57
CA ARG A 133 0.89 10.85 12.23
C ARG A 133 1.53 11.44 13.49
N GLY A 134 2.11 10.61 14.35
CA GLY A 134 2.79 11.06 15.56
C GLY A 134 3.98 11.98 15.27
N LEU A 135 4.73 11.71 14.19
CA LEU A 135 5.81 12.57 13.73
C LEU A 135 5.31 13.94 13.27
N ALA A 136 4.15 14.02 12.60
CA ALA A 136 3.55 15.30 12.24
C ALA A 136 3.08 16.12 13.45
N GLU A 137 2.69 15.45 14.54
CA GLU A 137 2.34 16.13 15.81
C GLU A 137 3.59 16.61 16.56
N LEU A 138 4.64 15.78 16.61
CA LEU A 138 5.89 16.09 17.31
C LEU A 138 6.70 17.17 16.60
N PHE A 139 6.73 17.11 15.27
CA PHE A 139 7.33 18.10 14.41
C PHE A 139 6.22 18.71 13.57
N PRO A 140 5.56 19.78 14.06
CA PRO A 140 4.75 20.65 13.23
C PRO A 140 5.70 21.39 12.27
N LEU A 141 6.34 20.63 11.38
CA LEU A 141 7.06 21.14 10.24
C LEU A 141 6.06 22.00 9.48
N ALA A 142 6.55 23.11 8.93
CA ALA A 142 5.84 23.95 7.98
C ALA A 142 5.58 23.17 6.67
N VAL A 143 4.84 22.07 6.74
CA VAL A 143 4.55 21.17 5.63
C VAL A 143 3.44 21.83 4.82
N VAL A 144 3.90 22.54 3.79
CA VAL A 144 3.19 23.27 2.73
C VAL A 144 2.85 24.74 3.09
N PRO A 145 3.40 25.73 2.35
CA PRO A 145 3.08 27.14 2.54
C PRO A 145 1.58 27.38 2.31
N ARG A 146 1.00 28.28 3.10
CA ARG A 146 -0.35 28.81 2.86
C ARG A 146 -0.32 29.47 1.49
N VAL A 147 -1.03 28.90 0.52
CA VAL A 147 -1.46 29.68 -0.64
C VAL A 147 -2.62 30.51 -0.12
N GLU A 148 -2.29 31.75 0.28
CA GLU A 148 -3.27 32.82 0.50
C GLU A 148 -3.96 33.19 -0.81
#